data_AF-A0A1H1WQ98-F1
#
_entry.id   AF-A0A1H1WQ98-F1
#
_cell.length_a   1.000
_cell.length_b   1.000
_cell.length_c   1.000
_cell.angle_alpha   90.00
_cell.angle_beta   90.00
_cell.angle_gamma   90.00
#
_symmetry.space_group_name_H-M   'P 1'
#
loop_
_entity.id
_entity.type
_entity.pdbx_description
1 polymer ?
#
loop_
_entity_poly.entity_id
_entity_poly.type
_entity_poly.pdbx_seq_one_letter_code
_entity_poly.pdbx_strand_id
1 'polypeptide(L)'
;MDFYSGLVTDLKKSAVAELFNNKGWTCRKCAWDDYELKNEFSDFVIEGNDEILMNGIINKYDESMSKIIEVLESNYIQYSIEVYGDDGALLRFYENS
;
A
#
# COMPACT_ATOMS: atom_id res chain seq x y z
N MET A 1 8.19 -11.52 -0.69
CA MET A 1 6.86 -11.43 -0.06
C MET A 1 6.00 -10.48 -0.86
N ASP A 2 4.88 -11.00 -1.33
CA ASP A 2 3.92 -10.23 -2.11
C ASP A 2 2.90 -9.60 -1.16
N PHE A 3 2.55 -8.36 -1.46
CA PHE A 3 1.60 -7.55 -0.71
C PHE A 3 0.45 -7.16 -1.62
N TYR A 4 -0.77 -7.29 -1.12
CA TYR A 4 -1.99 -6.83 -1.78
C TYR A 4 -2.88 -6.14 -0.75
N SER A 5 -3.55 -5.07 -1.16
CA SER A 5 -4.53 -4.40 -0.31
C SER A 5 -5.62 -3.72 -1.11
N GLY A 6 -6.83 -3.71 -0.54
CA GLY A 6 -7.91 -2.84 -0.94
C GLY A 6 -8.09 -1.72 0.09
N LEU A 7 -8.28 -0.49 -0.39
CA LEU A 7 -8.48 0.70 0.44
C LEU A 7 -9.89 1.25 0.23
N VAL A 8 -10.60 1.48 1.33
CA VAL A 8 -11.92 2.11 1.32
C VAL A 8 -11.77 3.56 1.76
N THR A 9 -11.93 4.48 0.81
CA THR A 9 -11.73 5.91 1.02
C THR A 9 -12.37 6.74 -0.10
N ASP A 10 -12.76 7.99 0.20
CA ASP A 10 -13.20 8.99 -0.79
C ASP A 10 -12.03 9.75 -1.42
N LEU A 11 -10.79 9.45 -1.02
CA LEU A 11 -9.59 10.07 -1.58
C LEU A 11 -9.33 9.57 -3.00
N LYS A 12 -8.67 10.40 -3.81
CA LYS A 12 -8.12 9.98 -5.12
C LYS A 12 -6.78 9.26 -4.93
N LYS A 13 -6.42 8.37 -5.86
CA LYS A 13 -5.09 7.69 -5.89
C LYS A 13 -3.92 8.66 -5.68
N SER A 14 -3.97 9.84 -6.29
CA SER A 14 -2.96 10.88 -6.12
C SER A 14 -2.82 11.40 -4.69
N ALA A 15 -3.95 11.54 -3.98
CA ALA A 15 -3.95 11.98 -2.59
C ALA A 15 -3.42 10.88 -1.66
N VAL A 16 -3.80 9.62 -1.91
CA VAL A 16 -3.24 8.46 -1.19
C VAL A 16 -1.72 8.40 -1.39
N ALA A 17 -1.22 8.51 -2.63
CA ALA A 17 0.21 8.54 -2.92
C ALA A 17 0.93 9.67 -2.14
N GLU A 18 0.33 10.86 -2.04
CA GLU A 18 0.90 11.97 -1.29
C GLU A 18 1.01 11.69 0.23
N LEU A 19 0.08 10.91 0.81
CA LEU A 19 0.19 10.50 2.22
C LEU A 19 1.45 9.66 2.46
N PHE A 20 1.75 8.73 1.55
CA PHE A 20 2.99 7.94 1.61
C PHE A 20 4.23 8.79 1.32
N ASN A 21 4.14 9.74 0.39
CA ASN A 21 5.21 10.70 0.10
C ASN A 21 5.64 11.47 1.36
N ASN A 22 4.66 11.97 2.11
CA ASN A 22 4.87 12.67 3.38
C ASN A 22 5.50 11.81 4.49
N LYS A 23 5.51 10.48 4.31
CA LYS A 23 6.12 9.51 5.23
C LYS A 23 7.42 8.92 4.69
N GLY A 24 7.97 9.50 3.61
CA GLY A 24 9.30 9.20 3.09
C GLY A 24 9.34 8.17 1.95
N TRP A 25 8.20 7.82 1.35
CA TRP A 25 8.20 7.09 0.09
C TRP A 25 8.48 8.05 -1.06
N THR A 26 9.29 7.63 -2.02
CA THR A 26 9.33 8.28 -3.33
C THR A 26 8.09 7.89 -4.10
N CYS A 27 7.35 8.89 -4.56
CA CYS A 27 6.11 8.67 -5.29
C CYS A 27 6.26 9.13 -6.74
N ARG A 28 5.95 8.26 -7.70
CA ARG A 28 6.05 8.56 -9.13
C ARG A 28 4.80 8.08 -9.86
N LYS A 29 4.21 8.94 -10.67
CA LYS A 29 3.16 8.53 -11.60
C LYS A 29 3.73 7.58 -12.67
N CYS A 30 3.19 6.38 -12.79
CA CYS A 30 3.76 5.31 -13.64
C CYS A 30 2.87 4.91 -14.83
N ALA A 31 1.57 5.19 -14.78
CA ALA A 31 0.63 5.06 -15.88
C ALA A 31 -0.43 6.18 -15.80
N TRP A 32 -1.48 6.13 -16.64
CA TRP A 32 -2.47 7.21 -16.84
C TRP A 32 -2.90 7.90 -15.55
N ASP A 33 -3.19 7.15 -14.50
CA ASP A 33 -3.59 7.64 -13.17
C ASP A 33 -3.03 6.80 -12.00
N ASP A 34 -2.10 5.88 -12.28
CA ASP A 34 -1.47 5.02 -11.27
C ASP A 34 -0.16 5.61 -10.73
N TYR A 35 0.22 5.17 -9.53
CA TYR A 35 1.37 5.69 -8.79
C TYR A 35 2.25 4.56 -8.25
N GLU A 36 3.54 4.61 -8.56
CA GLU A 36 4.56 3.82 -7.88
C GLU A 36 4.95 4.49 -6.56
N LEU A 37 5.04 3.71 -5.49
CA LEU A 37 5.56 4.09 -4.19
C LEU A 37 6.80 3.26 -3.88
N LYS A 38 7.94 3.90 -3.63
CA LYS A 38 9.19 3.19 -3.31
C LYS A 38 9.89 3.74 -2.09
N ASN A 39 10.41 2.85 -1.25
CA ASN A 39 11.42 3.17 -0.26
C ASN A 39 12.42 2.01 -0.13
N GLU A 40 13.30 2.05 0.86
CA GLU A 40 14.31 1.00 1.08
C GLU A 40 13.71 -0.37 1.51
N PHE A 41 12.44 -0.41 1.92
CA PHE A 41 11.78 -1.61 2.46
C PHE A 41 10.73 -2.19 1.52
N SER A 42 10.23 -1.42 0.56
CA SER A 42 9.05 -1.78 -0.23
C SER A 42 8.98 -1.07 -1.58
N ASP A 43 8.32 -1.73 -2.52
CA ASP A 43 7.98 -1.23 -3.84
C ASP A 43 6.51 -1.58 -4.12
N PHE A 44 5.66 -0.58 -4.27
CA PHE A 44 4.22 -0.74 -4.47
C PHE A 44 3.73 0.05 -5.68
N VAL A 45 2.59 -0.37 -6.21
CA VAL A 45 1.77 0.40 -7.15
C VAL A 45 0.43 0.67 -6.48
N ILE A 46 -0.05 1.90 -6.60
CA ILE A 46 -1.45 2.28 -6.33
C ILE A 46 -2.17 2.30 -7.67
N GLU A 47 -3.20 1.47 -7.80
CA GLU A 47 -4.00 1.30 -9.02
C GLU A 47 -5.49 1.11 -8.71
N GLY A 48 -6.27 0.76 -9.74
CA GLY A 48 -7.72 0.56 -9.65
C GLY A 48 -8.53 1.82 -10.02
N ASN A 49 -9.74 1.60 -10.53
CA ASN A 49 -10.64 2.66 -11.00
C ASN A 49 -11.84 2.89 -10.07
N ASP A 50 -12.44 1.79 -9.59
CA ASP A 50 -13.62 1.84 -8.72
C ASP A 50 -13.22 1.77 -7.23
N GLU A 51 -12.22 0.93 -6.93
CA GLU A 51 -11.59 0.81 -5.61
C GLU A 51 -10.10 1.10 -5.74
N ILE A 52 -9.51 1.71 -4.71
CA ILE A 52 -8.07 1.95 -4.68
C ILE A 52 -7.41 0.67 -4.19
N LEU A 53 -6.58 0.10 -5.04
CA LEU A 53 -5.75 -1.06 -4.73
C LEU A 53 -4.32 -0.60 -4.52
N MET A 54 -3.62 -1.28 -3.62
CA MET A 54 -2.18 -1.14 -3.48
C MET A 54 -1.53 -2.52 -3.43
N ASN A 55 -0.58 -2.78 -4.32
CA ASN A 55 0.04 -4.09 -4.50
C ASN A 55 1.53 -3.96 -4.81
N GLY A 56 2.32 -4.97 -4.43
CA GLY A 56 3.74 -5.00 -4.75
C GLY A 56 4.54 -5.88 -3.80
N ILE A 57 5.78 -5.48 -3.53
CA ILE A 57 6.76 -6.30 -2.82
C ILE A 57 7.16 -5.66 -1.49
N ILE A 58 7.20 -6.49 -0.44
CA ILE A 58 7.80 -6.15 0.85
C ILE A 58 9.12 -6.89 1.01
N ASN A 59 10.20 -6.13 1.21
CA ASN A 59 11.54 -6.66 1.45
C ASN A 59 11.86 -6.80 2.95
N LYS A 60 11.29 -5.94 3.81
CA LYS A 60 11.42 -6.04 5.28
C LYS A 60 10.05 -5.95 5.93
N TYR A 61 9.54 -7.10 6.40
CA TYR A 61 8.17 -7.25 6.83
C TYR A 61 7.76 -6.25 7.92
N ASP A 62 8.44 -6.28 9.06
CA ASP A 62 8.04 -5.52 10.26
C ASP A 62 8.14 -4.00 10.02
N GLU A 63 9.21 -3.55 9.36
CA GLU A 63 9.43 -2.13 9.04
C GLU A 63 8.48 -1.60 7.96
N SER A 64 8.15 -2.39 6.95
CA SER A 64 7.17 -1.99 5.93
C SER A 64 5.77 -1.95 6.52
N MET A 65 5.34 -3.02 7.17
CA MET A 65 3.96 -3.15 7.63
C MET A 65 3.59 -2.12 8.69
N SER A 66 4.47 -1.89 9.67
CA SER A 66 4.22 -0.89 10.72
C SER A 66 3.98 0.50 10.14
N LYS A 67 4.78 0.91 9.15
CA LYS A 67 4.65 2.23 8.52
C LYS A 67 3.47 2.33 7.56
N ILE A 68 3.15 1.27 6.83
CA ILE A 68 1.96 1.24 5.95
C ILE A 68 0.71 1.40 6.81
N ILE A 69 0.58 0.58 7.86
CA ILE A 69 -0.55 0.65 8.79
C ILE A 69 -0.61 2.03 9.45
N GLU A 70 0.53 2.59 9.89
CA GLU A 70 0.57 3.95 10.45
C GLU A 70 0.01 4.99 9.46
N VAL A 71 0.40 4.95 8.18
CA VAL A 71 -0.10 5.87 7.15
C VAL A 71 -1.62 5.72 7.02
N LEU A 72 -2.13 4.49 6.88
CA LEU A 72 -3.55 4.25 6.66
C LEU A 72 -4.39 4.66 7.88
N GLU A 73 -4.00 4.23 9.08
CA GLU A 73 -4.76 4.48 10.30
C GLU A 73 -4.71 5.96 10.73
N SER A 74 -3.55 6.62 10.60
CA SER A 74 -3.45 8.05 10.93
C SER A 74 -4.26 8.96 10.01
N ASN A 75 -4.66 8.45 8.84
CA ASN A 75 -5.50 9.14 7.87
C ASN A 75 -6.91 8.55 7.76
N TYR A 76 -7.31 7.70 8.71
CA TYR A 76 -8.65 7.09 8.78
C TYR A 76 -9.06 6.35 7.50
N ILE A 77 -8.10 5.72 6.84
CA ILE A 77 -8.34 4.90 5.64
C ILE A 77 -8.62 3.48 6.12
N GLN A 78 -9.81 2.98 5.83
CA GLN A 78 -10.17 1.57 6.01
C GLN A 78 -9.44 0.71 4.99
N TYR A 79 -9.05 -0.50 5.37
CA TYR A 79 -8.24 -1.36 4.52
C TYR A 79 -8.48 -2.85 4.76
N SER A 80 -8.19 -3.64 3.73
CA SER A 80 -7.88 -5.06 3.82
C SER A 80 -6.47 -5.27 3.26
N ILE A 81 -5.62 -6.03 3.94
CA ILE A 81 -4.25 -6.31 3.50
C ILE A 81 -3.99 -7.81 3.59
N GLU A 82 -3.41 -8.36 2.53
CA GLU A 82 -2.92 -9.73 2.44
C GLU A 82 -1.42 -9.72 2.15
N VAL A 83 -0.66 -10.55 2.89
CA VAL A 83 0.77 -10.76 2.64
C VAL A 83 1.06 -12.23 2.42
N TYR A 84 1.72 -12.51 1.30
CA TYR A 84 2.05 -13.85 0.84
C TYR A 84 3.57 -14.11 0.89
N GLY A 85 3.93 -15.33 1.25
CA GLY A 85 5.29 -15.84 1.14
C GLY A 85 5.67 -16.12 -0.31
N ASP A 86 6.95 -16.37 -0.55
CA ASP A 86 7.46 -16.64 -1.90
C ASP A 86 6.95 -17.98 -2.48
N ASP A 87 6.38 -18.84 -1.65
CA ASP A 87 5.68 -20.08 -2.03
C ASP A 87 4.19 -19.86 -2.34
N GLY A 88 3.71 -18.62 -2.27
CA GLY A 88 2.30 -18.26 -2.44
C GLY A 88 1.43 -18.56 -1.23
N ALA A 89 1.98 -18.99 -0.10
CA ALA A 89 1.20 -19.20 1.12
C ALA A 89 0.81 -17.86 1.75
N LEU A 90 -0.46 -17.71 2.15
CA LEU A 90 -0.90 -16.55 2.93
C LEU A 90 -0.22 -16.56 4.29
N LEU A 91 0.62 -15.57 4.56
CA LEU A 91 1.33 -15.44 5.82
C LEU A 91 0.49 -14.66 6.82
N ARG A 92 -0.11 -13.55 6.39
CA ARG A 92 -0.82 -12.60 7.26
C ARG A 92 -1.98 -11.94 6.53
N PHE A 93 -3.01 -11.63 7.30
CA PHE A 93 -4.17 -10.87 6.88
C PHE A 93 -4.44 -9.78 7.92
N TYR A 94 -4.71 -8.56 7.47
CA TYR A 94 -5.10 -7.43 8.30
C TYR A 94 -6.37 -6.80 7.73
N GLU A 95 -7.23 -6.34 8.62
CA GLU A 95 -8.46 -5.64 8.24
C GLU A 95 -8.77 -4.56 9.26
N ASN A 96 -9.19 -3.40 8.76
CA ASN A 96 -9.68 -2.30 9.56
C ASN A 96 -10.93 -1.72 8.89
N SER A 97 -12.06 -1.84 9.60
CA SER A 97 -13.41 -1.41 9.20
C SER A 97 -13.93 -0.30 10.08
#